data_AF-A0A0F9BLZ2-F1
#
_entry.id   AF-A0A0F9BLZ2-F1
#
_cell.length_a   1.000
_cell.length_b   1.000
_cell.length_c   1.000
_cell.angle_alpha   90.00
_cell.angle_beta   90.00
_cell.angle_gamma   90.00
#
_symmetry.space_group_name_H-M   'P 1'
#
loop_
_entity.id
_entity.type
_entity.pdbx_description
1 polymer ?
#
loop_
_entity_poly.entity_id
_entity_poly.type
_entity_poly.pdbx_seq_one_letter_code
_entity_poly.pdbx_strand_id
1 'polypeptide(L)'
;MARKVNLRAHPRLYVGDEGFARLGRAPRIALLRRAAEEVAEGAERYLGGPRFDWDQTTHNPHVRRIRRLGTRVVVLLVRWRQTGDRRYRDAAIEHIAEMGRWKYWSWIAWRRKDPRPEAIFDLSCGEGSMTLALAYDWLAGTLSKAERDLIVRIARDRALRPFLHVTAAERLGKMELADPWWFGWPTSNWNAVCAGGAGMLA
;
A
#
# COMPACT_ATOMS: atom_id res chain seq x y z
N MET A 1 28.71 1.52 -11.08
CA MET A 1 27.70 1.77 -12.13
C MET A 1 26.45 0.96 -11.80
N ALA A 2 25.31 1.61 -11.56
CA ALA A 2 24.05 0.89 -11.35
C ALA A 2 23.63 0.25 -12.68
N ARG A 3 23.42 -1.07 -12.68
CA ARG A 3 22.93 -1.80 -13.85
C ARG A 3 21.56 -1.25 -14.22
N LYS A 4 21.40 -0.76 -15.46
CA LYS A 4 20.11 -0.27 -15.97
C LYS A 4 19.17 -1.47 -16.09
N VAL A 5 18.28 -1.65 -15.11
CA VAL A 5 17.29 -2.72 -15.13
C VAL A 5 16.23 -2.32 -16.15
N ASN A 6 16.09 -3.08 -17.23
CA ASN A 6 15.05 -2.86 -18.22
C ASN A 6 13.77 -3.55 -17.76
N LEU A 7 12.88 -2.78 -17.12
CA LEU A 7 11.60 -3.28 -16.62
C LEU A 7 10.48 -3.04 -17.63
N ARG A 8 9.49 -3.93 -17.66
CA ARG A 8 8.25 -3.72 -18.45
C ARG A 8 7.57 -2.41 -18.06
N ALA A 9 6.83 -1.81 -18.98
CA ALA A 9 6.01 -0.64 -18.70
C ALA A 9 4.93 -0.97 -17.66
N HIS A 10 4.46 0.06 -16.95
CA HIS A 10 3.32 -0.05 -16.05
C HIS A 10 2.01 -0.13 -16.85
N PRO A 11 0.99 -0.86 -16.38
CA PRO A 11 0.96 -1.64 -15.14
C PRO A 11 1.65 -3.00 -15.28
N ARG A 12 2.41 -3.38 -14.25
CA ARG A 12 3.18 -4.64 -14.22
C ARG A 12 3.06 -5.43 -12.91
N LEU A 13 2.39 -4.88 -11.90
CA LEU A 13 2.14 -5.55 -10.63
C LEU A 13 0.74 -6.20 -10.63
N TYR A 14 0.73 -7.54 -10.51
CA TYR A 14 -0.43 -8.45 -10.55
C TYR A 14 -1.29 -8.45 -11.82
N VAL A 15 -1.64 -7.28 -12.36
CA VAL A 15 -2.62 -7.12 -13.44
C VAL A 15 -2.00 -6.24 -14.53
N GLY A 16 -1.82 -6.80 -15.73
CA GLY A 16 -1.43 -6.05 -16.92
C GLY A 16 -2.62 -5.48 -17.69
N ASP A 17 -2.35 -4.83 -18.82
CA ASP A 17 -3.38 -4.17 -19.65
C ASP A 17 -4.53 -5.10 -20.07
N GLU A 18 -4.23 -6.36 -20.42
CA GLU A 18 -5.25 -7.36 -20.75
C GLU A 18 -6.20 -7.63 -19.58
N GLY A 19 -5.67 -7.66 -18.36
CA GLY A 19 -6.45 -7.84 -17.15
C GLY A 19 -7.38 -6.65 -16.88
N PHE A 20 -6.90 -5.42 -17.09
CA PHE A 20 -7.74 -4.23 -17.00
C PHE A 20 -8.79 -4.14 -18.11
N ALA A 21 -8.43 -4.52 -19.34
CA ALA A 21 -9.40 -4.61 -20.44
C ALA A 21 -10.52 -5.61 -20.16
N ARG A 22 -10.21 -6.71 -19.45
CA ARG A 22 -11.21 -7.68 -18.99
C ARG A 22 -12.11 -7.12 -17.89
N LEU A 23 -11.60 -6.28 -16.99
CA LEU A 23 -12.39 -5.66 -15.92
C LEU A 23 -13.52 -4.77 -16.47
N GLY A 24 -13.31 -4.10 -17.61
CA GLY A 24 -14.34 -3.27 -18.26
C GLY A 24 -15.51 -4.05 -18.90
N ARG A 25 -15.51 -5.39 -18.83
CA ARG A 25 -16.55 -6.24 -19.42
C ARG A 25 -17.43 -6.85 -18.34
N ALA A 26 -18.70 -7.04 -18.64
CA ALA A 26 -19.63 -7.74 -17.76
C ALA A 26 -19.13 -9.18 -17.44
N PRO A 27 -19.01 -9.56 -16.15
CA PRO A 27 -18.57 -10.91 -15.80
C PRO A 27 -19.57 -11.98 -16.23
N ARG A 28 -19.07 -13.10 -16.75
CA ARG A 28 -19.93 -14.20 -17.26
C ARG A 28 -20.38 -15.17 -16.18
N ILE A 29 -19.61 -15.33 -15.10
CA ILE A 29 -19.92 -16.27 -14.02
C ILE A 29 -20.50 -15.55 -12.81
N ALA A 30 -21.45 -16.18 -12.12
CA ALA A 30 -22.20 -15.57 -11.02
C ALA A 30 -21.31 -15.04 -9.88
N LEU A 31 -20.26 -15.80 -9.52
CA LEU A 31 -19.31 -15.39 -8.50
C LEU A 31 -18.63 -14.04 -8.83
N LEU A 32 -18.22 -13.85 -10.09
CA LEU A 32 -17.55 -12.62 -10.50
C LEU A 32 -18.54 -11.46 -10.69
N ARG A 33 -19.81 -11.73 -11.01
CA ARG A 33 -20.85 -10.70 -11.01
C ARG A 33 -21.06 -10.14 -9.61
N ARG A 34 -21.21 -11.04 -8.62
CA ARG A 34 -21.32 -10.65 -7.21
C ARG A 34 -20.09 -9.86 -6.74
N ALA A 35 -18.88 -10.31 -7.09
CA ALA A 35 -17.67 -9.56 -6.74
C ALA A 35 -17.64 -8.17 -7.40
N ALA A 36 -18.13 -8.03 -8.64
CA ALA A 36 -18.21 -6.73 -9.31
C ALA A 36 -19.26 -5.80 -8.67
N GLU A 37 -20.38 -6.35 -8.20
CA GLU A 37 -21.41 -5.63 -7.43
C GLU A 37 -20.85 -5.16 -6.08
N GLU A 38 -20.15 -6.03 -5.34
CA GLU A 38 -19.50 -5.67 -4.07
C GLU A 38 -18.44 -4.57 -4.26
N VAL A 39 -17.69 -4.60 -5.37
CA VAL A 39 -16.77 -3.52 -5.76
C VAL A 39 -17.51 -2.22 -6.05
N ALA A 40 -18.62 -2.29 -6.80
CA ALA A 40 -19.42 -1.10 -7.13
C ALA A 40 -19.98 -0.43 -5.87
N GLU A 41 -20.62 -1.21 -4.99
CA GLU A 41 -21.14 -0.70 -3.73
C GLU A 41 -20.04 -0.17 -2.81
N GLY A 42 -18.92 -0.91 -2.71
CA GLY A 42 -17.76 -0.49 -1.94
C GLY A 42 -17.22 0.85 -2.41
N ALA A 43 -17.06 1.01 -3.73
CA ALA A 43 -16.53 2.23 -4.32
C ALA A 43 -17.41 3.45 -4.04
N GLU A 44 -18.74 3.32 -4.17
CA GLU A 44 -19.68 4.40 -3.79
C GLU A 44 -19.54 4.78 -2.32
N ARG A 45 -19.48 3.79 -1.40
CA ARG A 45 -19.23 4.08 0.02
C ARG A 45 -17.90 4.79 0.25
N TYR A 46 -16.89 4.48 -0.56
CA TYR A 46 -15.54 5.01 -0.38
C TYR A 46 -15.35 6.40 -0.99
N LEU A 47 -16.26 6.85 -1.86
CA LEU A 47 -16.33 8.25 -2.30
C LEU A 47 -16.68 9.22 -1.16
N GLY A 48 -17.23 8.75 -0.05
CA GLY A 48 -17.53 9.58 1.13
C GLY A 48 -16.30 10.23 1.78
N GLY A 49 -15.08 9.85 1.38
CA GLY A 49 -13.84 10.53 1.74
C GLY A 49 -12.76 9.57 2.24
N PRO A 50 -11.52 10.08 2.42
CA PRO A 50 -10.37 9.24 2.76
C PRO A 50 -10.26 8.91 4.25
N ARG A 51 -11.02 9.62 5.11
CA ARG A 51 -11.05 9.40 6.55
C ARG A 51 -12.13 8.39 6.92
N PHE A 52 -11.82 7.52 7.86
CA PHE A 52 -12.75 6.53 8.37
C PHE A 52 -12.41 6.20 9.82
N ASP A 53 -13.45 5.88 10.59
CA ASP A 53 -13.29 5.41 11.95
C ASP A 53 -12.65 4.03 11.97
N TRP A 54 -11.80 3.79 12.96
CA TRP A 54 -11.12 2.52 13.14
C TRP A 54 -10.92 2.25 14.62
N ASP A 55 -11.07 0.98 14.99
CA ASP A 55 -11.00 0.53 16.36
C ASP A 55 -9.55 0.46 16.85
N GLN A 56 -9.21 1.31 17.81
CA GLN A 56 -7.88 1.42 18.42
C GLN A 56 -7.67 0.45 19.60
N THR A 57 -8.73 -0.23 20.05
CA THR A 57 -8.72 -1.14 21.22
C THR A 57 -8.34 -2.58 20.85
N THR A 58 -8.39 -2.91 19.56
CA THR A 58 -8.04 -4.25 19.07
C THR A 58 -6.53 -4.52 19.06
N HIS A 59 -6.16 -5.79 19.00
CA HIS A 59 -4.78 -6.19 18.74
C HIS A 59 -4.34 -5.74 17.33
N ASN A 60 -3.18 -5.10 17.23
CA ASN A 60 -2.61 -4.53 15.99
C ASN A 60 -3.59 -3.63 15.21
N PRO A 61 -4.13 -2.57 15.84
CA PRO A 61 -5.20 -1.77 15.25
C PRO A 61 -4.70 -0.97 14.03
N HIS A 62 -3.40 -0.64 13.96
CA HIS A 62 -2.79 0.02 12.81
C HIS A 62 -2.69 -0.89 11.57
N VAL A 63 -2.47 -2.21 11.77
CA VAL A 63 -2.51 -3.20 10.68
C VAL A 63 -3.93 -3.26 10.11
N ARG A 64 -4.96 -3.33 10.97
CA ARG A 64 -6.36 -3.30 10.51
C ARG A 64 -6.70 -2.01 9.77
N ARG A 65 -6.19 -0.87 10.26
CA ARG A 65 -6.37 0.44 9.61
C ARG A 65 -5.77 0.45 8.21
N ILE A 66 -4.53 -0.01 8.04
CA ILE A 66 -3.89 0.00 6.72
C ILE A 66 -4.56 -1.00 5.76
N ARG A 67 -5.00 -2.17 6.22
CA ARG A 67 -5.79 -3.11 5.41
C ARG A 67 -7.07 -2.46 4.89
N ARG A 68 -7.80 -1.79 5.78
CA ARG A 68 -9.04 -1.10 5.42
C ARG A 68 -8.77 -0.02 4.38
N LEU A 69 -7.72 0.78 4.55
CA LEU A 69 -7.32 1.77 3.54
C LEU A 69 -6.91 1.11 2.21
N GLY A 70 -6.07 0.07 2.24
CA GLY A 70 -5.62 -0.65 1.06
C GLY A 70 -6.78 -1.25 0.27
N THR A 71 -7.75 -1.86 0.96
CA THR A 71 -9.01 -2.32 0.35
C THR A 71 -9.76 -1.17 -0.31
N ARG A 72 -9.89 -0.01 0.36
CA ARG A 72 -10.57 1.16 -0.23
C ARG A 72 -9.89 1.64 -1.50
N VAL A 73 -8.56 1.76 -1.48
CA VAL A 73 -7.76 2.17 -2.65
C VAL A 73 -7.95 1.18 -3.79
N VAL A 74 -7.79 -0.13 -3.55
CA VAL A 74 -7.95 -1.14 -4.61
C VAL A 74 -9.37 -1.15 -5.17
N VAL A 75 -10.40 -1.09 -4.32
CA VAL A 75 -11.81 -1.06 -4.78
C VAL A 75 -12.08 0.17 -5.65
N LEU A 76 -11.62 1.35 -5.24
CA LEU A 76 -11.75 2.58 -6.01
C LEU A 76 -11.03 2.48 -7.37
N LEU A 77 -9.80 1.96 -7.39
CA LEU A 77 -9.03 1.79 -8.62
C LEU A 77 -9.67 0.77 -9.57
N VAL A 78 -10.15 -0.36 -9.05
CA VAL A 78 -10.87 -1.35 -9.86
C VAL A 78 -12.14 -0.72 -10.43
N ARG A 79 -12.93 -0.01 -9.62
CA ARG A 79 -14.16 0.62 -10.09
C ARG A 79 -13.90 1.69 -11.15
N TRP A 80 -12.85 2.49 -10.98
CA TRP A 80 -12.39 3.42 -12.02
C TRP A 80 -12.06 2.67 -13.32
N ARG A 81 -11.32 1.56 -13.25
CA ARG A 81 -10.97 0.76 -14.44
C ARG A 81 -12.18 0.10 -15.11
N GLN A 82 -13.22 -0.23 -14.34
CA GLN A 82 -14.48 -0.76 -14.88
C GLN A 82 -15.31 0.29 -15.62
N THR A 83 -15.28 1.54 -15.18
CA THR A 83 -16.27 2.57 -15.58
C THR A 83 -15.69 3.74 -16.35
N GLY A 84 -14.39 4.03 -16.19
CA GLY A 84 -13.76 5.26 -16.64
C GLY A 84 -14.08 6.49 -15.79
N ASP A 85 -14.94 6.40 -14.76
CA ASP A 85 -15.35 7.54 -13.95
C ASP A 85 -14.19 8.01 -13.06
N ARG A 86 -13.71 9.23 -13.34
CA ARG A 86 -12.55 9.83 -12.69
C ARG A 86 -12.75 10.06 -11.19
N ARG A 87 -13.99 10.17 -10.69
CA ARG A 87 -14.25 10.38 -9.26
C ARG A 87 -13.61 9.30 -8.39
N TYR A 88 -13.64 8.04 -8.81
CA TYR A 88 -13.03 6.95 -8.04
C TYR A 88 -11.49 7.01 -8.08
N ARG A 89 -10.92 7.39 -9.22
CA ARG A 89 -9.47 7.59 -9.37
C ARG A 89 -8.97 8.70 -8.47
N ASP A 90 -9.67 9.83 -8.48
CA ASP A 90 -9.29 11.00 -7.68
C ASP A 90 -9.46 10.71 -6.19
N ALA A 91 -10.55 10.02 -5.80
CA ALA A 91 -10.72 9.51 -4.44
C ALA A 91 -9.58 8.57 -4.01
N ALA A 92 -9.09 7.68 -4.89
CA ALA A 92 -7.96 6.80 -4.55
C ALA A 92 -6.68 7.61 -4.23
N ILE A 93 -6.41 8.68 -4.99
CA ILE A 93 -5.30 9.60 -4.69
C ILE A 93 -5.50 10.30 -3.34
N GLU A 94 -6.71 10.74 -3.02
CA GLU A 94 -7.01 11.36 -1.72
C GLU A 94 -6.77 10.39 -0.55
N HIS A 95 -7.10 9.11 -0.72
CA HIS A 95 -6.84 8.06 0.28
C HIS A 95 -5.33 7.85 0.48
N ILE A 96 -4.54 7.83 -0.60
CA ILE A 96 -3.08 7.77 -0.50
C ILE A 96 -2.51 9.03 0.17
N ALA A 97 -3.02 10.22 -0.15
CA ALA A 97 -2.62 11.46 0.48
C ALA A 97 -2.91 11.44 1.99
N GLU A 98 -4.09 10.95 2.40
CA GLU A 98 -4.48 10.82 3.81
C GLU A 98 -3.59 9.84 4.57
N MET A 99 -3.26 8.70 3.97
CA MET A 99 -2.29 7.75 4.53
C MET A 99 -0.94 8.40 4.82
N GLY A 100 -0.46 9.24 3.90
CA GLY A 100 0.78 10.01 4.07
C GLY A 100 0.72 11.00 5.23
N ARG A 101 -0.46 11.46 5.64
CA ARG A 101 -0.67 12.40 6.76
C ARG A 101 -0.77 11.72 8.13
N TRP A 102 -0.92 10.40 8.19
CA TRP A 102 -1.04 9.71 9.47
C TRP A 102 0.22 9.90 10.31
N LYS A 103 0.06 10.27 11.59
CA LYS A 103 1.19 10.43 12.52
C LYS A 103 1.95 9.10 12.70
N TYR A 104 1.22 8.02 12.97
CA TYR A 104 1.77 6.68 13.15
C TYR A 104 1.31 5.75 12.03
N TRP A 105 2.25 5.04 11.42
CA TRP A 105 1.95 3.87 10.57
C TRP A 105 1.99 2.58 11.38
N SER A 106 2.82 2.51 12.42
CA SER A 106 2.98 1.34 13.29
C SER A 106 2.27 1.50 14.64
N TRP A 107 1.59 0.44 15.08
CA TRP A 107 1.05 0.36 16.43
C TRP A 107 2.14 0.32 17.50
N ILE A 108 3.29 -0.30 17.20
CA ILE A 108 4.42 -0.39 18.13
C ILE A 108 5.03 0.99 18.36
N ALA A 109 5.26 1.75 17.28
CA ALA A 109 5.71 3.14 17.35
C ALA A 109 4.74 4.02 18.15
N TRP A 110 3.43 3.86 17.92
CA TRP A 110 2.39 4.56 18.67
C TRP A 110 2.44 4.26 20.17
N ARG A 111 2.55 2.97 20.56
CA ARG A 111 2.67 2.54 21.96
C ARG A 111 3.93 3.09 22.63
N ARG A 112 5.02 3.20 21.89
CA ARG A 112 6.30 3.78 22.34
C ARG A 112 6.29 5.31 22.33
N LYS A 113 5.22 5.95 21.85
CA LYS A 113 5.12 7.41 21.63
C LYS A 113 6.25 7.97 20.75
N ASP A 114 6.80 7.17 19.85
CA ASP A 114 7.86 7.57 18.93
C ASP A 114 7.30 7.74 17.51
N PRO A 115 7.02 8.98 17.05
CA PRO A 115 6.38 9.22 15.75
C PRO A 115 7.34 9.14 14.56
N ARG A 116 8.64 8.94 14.79
CA ARG A 116 9.64 8.91 13.72
C ARG A 116 9.33 7.74 12.77
N PRO A 117 9.27 7.96 11.44
CA PRO A 117 9.07 6.88 10.47
C PRO A 117 10.06 5.73 10.65
N GLU A 118 11.30 6.05 11.03
CA GLU A 118 12.41 5.11 11.22
C GLU A 118 12.39 4.35 12.56
N ALA A 119 11.44 4.65 13.45
CA ALA A 119 11.38 4.04 14.78
C ALA A 119 11.18 2.51 14.74
N ILE A 120 10.44 2.02 13.74
CA ILE A 120 10.20 0.61 13.48
C ILE A 120 9.61 0.41 12.08
N PHE A 121 9.83 -0.77 11.50
CA PHE A 121 9.09 -1.24 10.34
C PHE A 121 8.36 -2.53 10.71
N ASP A 122 7.02 -2.51 10.66
CA ASP A 122 6.16 -3.65 11.03
C ASP A 122 5.19 -4.02 9.91
N LEU A 123 4.27 -4.95 10.19
CA LEU A 123 3.26 -5.42 9.24
C LEU A 123 2.49 -4.28 8.57
N SER A 124 2.16 -3.22 9.32
CA SER A 124 1.43 -2.08 8.76
C SER A 124 2.26 -1.29 7.76
N CYS A 125 3.57 -1.17 7.99
CA CYS A 125 4.50 -0.56 7.04
C CYS A 125 4.63 -1.41 5.76
N GLY A 126 4.72 -2.73 5.89
CA GLY A 126 4.74 -3.66 4.76
C GLY A 126 3.48 -3.56 3.89
N GLU A 127 2.30 -3.64 4.49
CA GLU A 127 1.02 -3.53 3.78
C GLU A 127 0.78 -2.12 3.19
N GLY A 128 1.27 -1.07 3.87
CA GLY A 128 1.27 0.30 3.33
C GLY A 128 2.18 0.44 2.11
N SER A 129 3.33 -0.24 2.13
CA SER A 129 4.27 -0.28 0.99
C SER A 129 3.64 -0.96 -0.23
N MET A 130 2.98 -2.10 -0.03
CA MET A 130 2.20 -2.77 -1.07
C MET A 130 1.10 -1.86 -1.63
N THR A 131 0.36 -1.17 -0.76
CA THR A 131 -0.72 -0.26 -1.17
C THR A 131 -0.19 0.87 -2.07
N LEU A 132 0.96 1.48 -1.70
CA LEU A 132 1.63 2.49 -2.52
C LEU A 132 2.10 1.94 -3.86
N ALA A 133 2.68 0.74 -3.87
CA ALA A 133 3.17 0.09 -5.09
C ALA A 133 2.04 -0.14 -6.09
N LEU A 134 0.91 -0.68 -5.62
CA LEU A 134 -0.28 -0.89 -6.46
C LEU A 134 -0.88 0.43 -6.96
N ALA A 135 -1.00 1.44 -6.09
CA ALA A 135 -1.52 2.74 -6.48
C ALA A 135 -0.65 3.38 -7.56
N TYR A 136 0.67 3.37 -7.41
CA TYR A 136 1.59 3.93 -8.39
C TYR A 136 1.53 3.16 -9.72
N ASP A 137 1.64 1.83 -9.67
CA ASP A 137 1.67 0.96 -10.84
C ASP A 137 0.37 1.10 -11.66
N TRP A 138 -0.78 1.02 -10.99
CA TRP A 138 -2.07 1.02 -11.65
C TRP A 138 -2.52 2.42 -12.10
N LEU A 139 -1.96 3.49 -11.55
CA LEU A 139 -2.24 4.86 -11.98
C LEU A 139 -1.19 5.43 -12.93
N ALA A 140 -0.06 4.76 -13.15
CA ALA A 140 1.14 5.31 -13.77
C ALA A 140 0.92 6.14 -15.05
N GLY A 141 0.04 5.68 -15.93
CA GLY A 141 -0.31 6.35 -17.19
C GLY A 141 -1.24 7.57 -17.06
N THR A 142 -1.74 7.86 -15.86
CA THR A 142 -2.71 8.93 -15.56
C THR A 142 -2.28 9.84 -14.41
N LEU A 143 -1.12 9.59 -13.81
CA LEU A 143 -0.56 10.46 -12.77
C LEU A 143 -0.03 11.74 -13.42
N SER A 144 -0.52 12.88 -12.95
CA SER A 144 0.19 14.15 -13.12
C SER A 144 1.54 14.10 -12.40
N LYS A 145 2.41 15.06 -12.70
CA LYS A 145 3.69 15.21 -12.00
C LYS A 145 3.50 15.35 -10.48
N ALA A 146 2.56 16.20 -10.05
CA ALA A 146 2.31 16.45 -8.63
C ALA A 146 1.85 15.19 -7.87
N GLU A 147 1.01 14.36 -8.49
CA GLU A 147 0.52 13.13 -7.88
C GLU A 147 1.60 12.04 -7.85
N ARG A 148 2.42 11.97 -8.91
CA ARG A 148 3.61 11.12 -8.92
C ARG A 148 4.56 11.50 -7.77
N ASP A 149 4.86 12.79 -7.64
CA ASP A 149 5.73 13.32 -6.59
C ASP A 149 5.16 13.08 -5.19
N LEU A 150 3.84 13.19 -5.01
CA LEU A 150 3.15 12.85 -3.77
C LEU A 150 3.38 11.39 -3.38
N ILE A 151 3.08 10.44 -4.28
CA ILE A 151 3.20 9.00 -4.00
C ILE A 151 4.67 8.64 -3.74
N VAL A 152 5.59 9.15 -4.57
CA VAL A 152 7.03 8.90 -4.42
C VAL A 152 7.57 9.45 -3.10
N ARG A 153 7.12 10.63 -2.67
CA ARG A 153 7.51 11.20 -1.37
C ARG A 153 7.04 10.31 -0.22
N ILE A 154 5.77 9.88 -0.23
CA ILE A 154 5.23 9.00 0.82
C ILE A 154 5.99 7.67 0.82
N ALA A 155 6.21 7.07 -0.35
CA ALA A 155 6.98 5.83 -0.51
C ALA A 155 8.40 5.95 0.02
N ARG A 156 9.09 7.06 -0.27
CA ARG A 156 10.43 7.32 0.24
C ARG A 156 10.45 7.49 1.76
N ASP A 157 9.62 8.38 2.28
CA ASP A 157 9.74 8.87 3.66
C ASP A 157 9.04 7.98 4.69
N ARG A 158 8.00 7.25 4.28
CA ARG A 158 7.20 6.40 5.19
C ARG A 158 7.42 4.90 5.00
N ALA A 159 8.04 4.48 3.89
CA ALA A 159 8.26 3.07 3.58
C ALA A 159 9.74 2.74 3.32
N LEU A 160 10.31 3.11 2.18
CA LEU A 160 11.63 2.63 1.76
C LEU A 160 12.77 3.08 2.68
N ARG A 161 12.83 4.36 3.08
CA ARG A 161 13.87 4.83 4.01
C ARG A 161 13.74 4.14 5.38
N PRO A 162 12.56 4.08 6.02
CA PRO A 162 12.37 3.28 7.23
C PRO A 162 12.78 1.82 7.10
N PHE A 163 12.38 1.15 6.01
CA PHE A 163 12.74 -0.24 5.77
C PHE A 163 14.25 -0.42 5.76
N LEU A 164 14.96 0.35 4.92
CA LEU A 164 16.42 0.30 4.81
C LEU A 164 17.10 0.65 6.14
N HIS A 165 16.55 1.61 6.89
CA HIS A 165 17.10 2.01 8.19
C HIS A 165 17.04 0.90 9.24
N VAL A 166 15.94 0.13 9.28
CA VAL A 166 15.81 -0.95 10.25
C VAL A 166 16.51 -2.24 9.79
N THR A 167 16.63 -2.48 8.48
CA THR A 167 17.23 -3.71 7.93
C THR A 167 18.71 -3.58 7.55
N ALA A 168 19.35 -2.44 7.79
CA ALA A 168 20.76 -2.22 7.47
C ALA A 168 21.68 -3.25 8.16
N ALA A 169 22.60 -3.83 7.40
CA ALA A 169 23.49 -4.92 7.84
C ALA A 169 24.36 -4.55 9.06
N GLU A 170 24.74 -3.27 9.21
CA GLU A 170 25.52 -2.79 10.36
C GLU A 170 24.76 -2.90 11.69
N ARG A 171 23.42 -2.90 11.67
CA ARG A 171 22.58 -3.20 12.84
C ARG A 171 22.47 -4.69 13.12
N LEU A 172 22.32 -5.50 12.07
CA LEU A 172 22.17 -6.96 12.21
C LEU A 172 23.40 -7.65 12.84
N GLY A 173 24.58 -7.01 12.77
CA GLY A 173 25.80 -7.47 13.46
C GLY A 173 25.95 -7.02 14.92
N LYS A 174 25.02 -6.18 15.43
CA LYS A 174 25.02 -5.63 16.78
C LYS A 174 23.61 -5.82 17.37
N MET A 175 23.27 -7.08 17.66
CA MET A 175 21.94 -7.45 18.16
C MET A 175 21.56 -6.68 19.43
N GLU A 176 20.81 -5.58 19.27
CA GLU A 176 20.11 -4.90 20.36
C GLU A 176 18.60 -5.16 20.24
N LEU A 177 17.87 -5.02 21.35
CA LEU A 177 16.40 -5.15 21.44
C LEU A 177 15.58 -4.24 20.49
N ALA A 178 16.26 -3.39 19.70
CA ALA A 178 15.69 -2.51 18.69
C ALA A 178 15.75 -3.07 17.25
N ASP A 179 16.38 -4.22 17.03
CA ASP A 179 16.48 -4.81 15.69
C ASP A 179 15.15 -5.42 15.21
N PRO A 180 14.86 -5.39 13.90
CA PRO A 180 13.70 -6.07 13.36
C PRO A 180 13.92 -7.58 13.47
N TRP A 181 13.52 -8.16 14.59
CA TRP A 181 13.62 -9.61 14.88
C TRP A 181 13.13 -10.48 13.71
N TRP A 182 12.20 -9.97 12.90
CA TRP A 182 11.63 -10.68 11.76
C TRP A 182 12.53 -10.71 10.52
N PHE A 183 13.46 -9.77 10.34
CA PHE A 183 14.20 -9.63 9.08
C PHE A 183 15.27 -10.72 8.93
N GLY A 184 15.26 -11.42 7.80
CA GLY A 184 16.15 -12.54 7.56
C GLY A 184 15.72 -13.85 8.22
N TRP A 185 14.60 -13.86 8.96
CA TRP A 185 14.06 -15.09 9.56
C TRP A 185 13.03 -15.75 8.62
N PRO A 186 13.36 -16.87 7.94
CA PRO A 186 12.54 -17.38 6.84
C PRO A 186 11.17 -17.90 7.28
N THR A 187 11.03 -18.30 8.55
CA THR A 187 9.80 -18.84 9.13
C THR A 187 8.89 -17.76 9.72
N SER A 188 9.33 -16.50 9.76
CA SER A 188 8.52 -15.39 10.25
C SER A 188 7.62 -14.85 9.14
N ASN A 189 6.30 -14.90 9.33
CA ASN A 189 5.37 -14.27 8.39
C ASN A 189 5.58 -12.74 8.28
N TRP A 190 6.15 -12.10 9.31
CA TRP A 190 6.52 -10.68 9.24
C TRP A 190 7.59 -10.44 8.19
N ASN A 191 8.53 -11.38 7.99
CA ASN A 191 9.52 -11.26 6.93
C ASN A 191 8.85 -11.19 5.55
N ALA A 192 7.93 -12.11 5.28
CA ALA A 192 7.20 -12.13 4.00
C ALA A 192 6.38 -10.85 3.77
N VAL A 193 5.67 -10.36 4.80
CA VAL A 193 4.83 -9.15 4.68
C VAL A 193 5.69 -7.89 4.55
N CYS A 194 6.66 -7.70 5.44
CA CYS A 194 7.49 -6.50 5.48
C CYS A 194 8.43 -6.42 4.28
N ALA A 195 9.21 -7.47 4.02
CA ALA A 195 10.14 -7.50 2.90
C ALA A 195 9.41 -7.61 1.56
N GLY A 196 8.31 -8.36 1.49
CA GLY A 196 7.49 -8.45 0.27
C GLY A 196 6.87 -7.11 -0.11
N GLY A 197 6.27 -6.40 0.85
CA GLY A 197 5.69 -5.08 0.61
C GLY A 197 6.74 -4.04 0.20
N ALA A 198 7.89 -4.02 0.87
CA ALA A 198 9.00 -3.13 0.50
C ALA A 198 9.60 -3.49 -0.88
N GLY A 199 9.73 -4.79 -1.16
CA GLY A 199 10.24 -5.28 -2.45
C GLY A 199 9.32 -5.00 -3.62
N MET A 200 8.00 -5.02 -3.41
CA MET A 200 7.03 -4.58 -4.42
C MET A 200 7.14 -3.07 -4.73
N LEU A 201 7.55 -2.27 -3.76
CA LEU A 201 7.63 -0.82 -3.87
C LEU A 201 8.94 -0.32 -4.50
N ALA A 202 10.02 -1.12 -4.41
CA ALA A 202 11.36 -0.80 -4.91
C ALA A 202 11.45 -0.83 -6.44
#